data_AF-A0A947MQZ7-F1
#
_entry.id   AF-A0A947MQZ7-F1
#
_cell.length_a   1.000
_cell.length_b   1.000
_cell.length_c   1.000
_cell.angle_alpha   90.00
_cell.angle_beta   90.00
_cell.angle_gamma   90.00
#
_symmetry.space_group_name_H-M   'P 1'
#
loop_
_entity.id
_entity.type
_entity.pdbx_description
1 polymer ?
#
loop_
_entity_poly.entity_id
_entity_poly.type
_entity_poly.pdbx_seq_one_letter_code
_entity_poly.pdbx_strand_id
1 'polypeptide(L)'
;MTKRSHAIPGWSLRLLALAVLASGGCSLEPNPSPATVSVADVSKSEDAMAAADTTAPDDVPMADVAAGDTLGGPDVESPDADDSSDTAPSAGACPVIDGDPCGGDILGTWTVAEFCPDDPEAAAALCENPFDDPACTDTERACPFVRSGTIVFSATEATLDTVTSITPMYRFSSACVQAVKPEAAGAEAACAAMGSPKLTCVYEPGTCVCTGSTEPEPAVETLPVTIDGQSLKLGESAATFCVSGDRLTLDFAMHPVSWRWWVLDRAPR
;
A
#
# COMPACT_ATOMS: atom_id res chain seq x y z
N MET A 1 -19.07 24.07 -42.79
CA MET A 1 -19.29 23.61 -41.41
C MET A 1 -18.59 22.26 -41.27
N THR A 2 -17.33 22.26 -40.83
CA THR A 2 -16.46 21.08 -40.85
C THR A 2 -16.24 20.64 -39.40
N LYS A 3 -16.87 19.52 -39.02
CA LYS A 3 -16.77 18.91 -37.69
C LYS A 3 -15.39 18.23 -37.60
N ARG A 4 -14.46 18.82 -36.84
CA ARG A 4 -13.21 18.15 -36.45
C ARG A 4 -13.50 17.32 -35.20
N SER A 5 -13.54 16.00 -35.35
CA SER A 5 -13.53 15.06 -34.23
C SER A 5 -12.09 14.99 -33.70
N HIS A 6 -11.88 15.46 -32.47
CA HIS A 6 -10.66 15.16 -31.72
C HIS A 6 -10.75 13.73 -31.20
N ALA A 7 -9.92 12.85 -31.75
CA ALA A 7 -9.66 11.53 -31.20
C ALA A 7 -8.80 11.70 -29.95
N ILE A 8 -9.26 11.13 -28.83
CA ILE A 8 -8.47 10.96 -27.62
C ILE A 8 -7.45 9.84 -27.94
N PRO A 9 -6.14 10.07 -27.88
CA PRO A 9 -5.16 9.03 -28.16
C PRO A 9 -5.23 7.97 -27.05
N GLY A 10 -5.48 6.73 -27.46
CA GLY A 10 -5.37 5.56 -26.60
C GLY A 10 -3.94 5.41 -26.11
N TRP A 11 -3.79 5.22 -24.80
CA TRP A 11 -2.51 5.03 -24.14
C TRP A 11 -1.93 3.68 -24.58
N SER A 12 -0.95 3.71 -25.47
CA SER A 12 -0.17 2.54 -25.84
C SER A 12 1.15 2.66 -25.10
N LEU A 13 1.31 1.92 -24.00
CA LEU A 13 2.55 1.79 -23.26
C LEU A 13 3.66 1.34 -24.23
N ARG A 14 4.51 2.28 -24.64
CA ARG A 14 5.81 1.98 -25.26
C ARG A 14 6.87 2.43 -24.28
N LEU A 15 7.43 1.47 -23.55
CA LEU A 15 8.66 1.63 -22.78
C LEU A 15 9.74 2.27 -23.66
N LEU A 16 10.15 3.50 -23.31
CA LEU A 16 11.42 4.06 -23.71
C LEU A 16 12.16 4.53 -22.46
N ALA A 17 13.32 3.93 -22.23
CA ALA A 17 14.30 4.37 -21.26
C ALA A 17 14.82 5.77 -21.62
N LEU A 18 14.96 6.69 -20.65
CA LEU A 18 16.16 7.53 -20.51
C LEU A 18 16.16 8.46 -19.28
N ALA A 19 17.37 8.55 -18.70
CA ALA A 19 18.06 9.71 -18.08
C ALA A 19 17.54 10.32 -16.76
N VAL A 20 18.32 10.05 -15.71
CA VAL A 20 18.33 10.66 -14.38
C VAL A 20 18.89 12.09 -14.44
N LEU A 21 18.16 13.06 -13.89
CA LEU A 21 18.70 14.33 -13.38
C LEU A 21 18.10 14.57 -11.99
N ALA A 22 19.00 14.63 -11.01
CA ALA A 22 18.71 14.79 -9.59
C ALA A 22 18.29 16.23 -9.24
N SER A 23 17.26 16.37 -8.40
CA SER A 23 17.23 17.35 -7.30
C SER A 23 15.93 17.28 -6.49
N GLY A 24 16.07 17.08 -5.17
CA GLY A 24 15.24 17.75 -4.16
C GLY A 24 14.19 16.88 -3.47
N GLY A 25 14.57 16.30 -2.33
CA GLY A 25 13.66 15.56 -1.47
C GLY A 25 12.55 16.42 -0.86
N CYS A 26 11.35 15.85 -0.79
CA CYS A 26 10.24 16.36 0.01
C CYS A 26 9.56 15.17 0.71
N SER A 27 9.62 15.17 2.04
CA SER A 27 8.78 14.34 2.91
C SER A 27 7.36 14.92 2.87
N LEU A 28 6.38 14.12 2.45
CA LEU A 28 4.96 14.46 2.53
C LEU A 28 4.31 13.55 3.58
N GLU A 29 3.86 14.14 4.68
CA GLU A 29 3.04 13.45 5.70
C GLU A 29 1.70 12.97 5.09
N PRO A 30 1.24 11.75 5.42
CA PRO A 30 -0.03 11.24 4.92
C PRO A 30 -1.23 11.97 5.56
N ASN A 31 -2.15 12.44 4.72
CA ASN A 31 -3.43 13.04 5.11
C ASN A 31 -4.42 11.94 5.58
N PRO A 32 -4.98 11.99 6.80
CA PRO A 32 -5.91 10.98 7.28
C PRO A 32 -7.26 11.08 6.56
N SER A 33 -7.63 10.03 5.83
CA SER A 33 -8.91 9.89 5.13
C SER A 33 -10.07 9.68 6.12
N PRO A 34 -11.24 10.33 5.97
CA PRO A 34 -12.39 10.10 6.85
C PRO A 34 -13.19 8.85 6.45
N ALA A 35 -13.36 7.93 7.39
CA ALA A 35 -14.21 6.74 7.25
C ALA A 35 -15.68 7.14 7.12
N THR A 36 -16.36 6.71 6.06
CA THR A 36 -17.82 6.81 5.93
C THR A 36 -18.45 5.45 6.23
N VAL A 37 -19.21 5.38 7.32
CA VAL A 37 -20.02 4.22 7.70
C VAL A 37 -21.41 4.36 7.10
N SER A 38 -21.84 3.39 6.29
CA SER A 38 -23.23 3.27 5.83
C SER A 38 -23.93 2.19 6.68
N VAL A 39 -24.80 2.62 7.58
CA VAL A 39 -25.73 1.74 8.32
C VAL A 39 -26.93 1.46 7.42
N ALA A 40 -27.14 0.20 7.05
CA ALA A 40 -28.36 -0.23 6.40
C ALA A 40 -29.44 -0.53 7.47
N ASP A 41 -30.53 0.21 7.37
CA ASP A 41 -31.77 0.07 8.13
C ASP A 41 -32.52 -1.21 7.70
N VAL A 42 -32.79 -2.12 8.64
CA VAL A 42 -33.75 -3.22 8.44
C VAL A 42 -34.68 -3.28 9.66
N SER A 43 -35.88 -2.74 9.47
CA SER A 43 -37.08 -3.00 10.27
C SER A 43 -38.07 -3.74 9.36
N LYS A 44 -38.99 -4.62 9.75
CA LYS A 44 -39.35 -5.37 10.97
C LYS A 44 -40.54 -6.23 10.48
N SER A 45 -40.64 -7.50 10.87
CA SER A 45 -41.95 -8.15 11.03
C SER A 45 -41.87 -9.33 11.97
N GLU A 46 -42.73 -9.24 12.98
CA GLU A 46 -43.01 -10.15 14.09
C GLU A 46 -43.63 -11.47 13.59
N ASP A 47 -43.34 -12.59 14.25
CA ASP A 47 -44.31 -13.32 15.08
C ASP A 47 -43.78 -14.64 15.68
N ALA A 48 -44.44 -15.05 16.76
CA ALA A 48 -44.52 -16.40 17.37
C ALA A 48 -43.46 -16.87 18.39
N MET A 49 -43.78 -16.57 19.66
CA MET A 49 -43.88 -17.49 20.82
C MET A 49 -43.09 -18.81 20.82
N ALA A 50 -42.24 -18.99 21.85
CA ALA A 50 -42.30 -20.14 22.77
C ALA A 50 -41.41 -19.90 23.99
N ALA A 51 -41.97 -20.20 25.17
CA ALA A 51 -41.32 -20.10 26.47
C ALA A 51 -40.27 -21.20 26.69
N ALA A 52 -39.19 -20.87 27.37
CA ALA A 52 -38.41 -21.85 28.14
C ALA A 52 -37.75 -21.16 29.35
N ASP A 53 -38.38 -21.42 30.48
CA ASP A 53 -37.92 -21.30 31.85
C ASP A 53 -36.50 -21.90 32.03
N THR A 54 -35.56 -21.15 32.58
CA THR A 54 -34.29 -21.68 33.10
C THR A 54 -33.94 -21.00 34.41
N THR A 55 -34.35 -21.69 35.47
CA THR A 55 -33.95 -21.52 36.86
C THR A 55 -32.43 -21.68 37.02
N ALA A 56 -31.80 -20.73 37.71
CA ALA A 56 -30.46 -20.87 38.27
C ALA A 56 -30.43 -21.95 39.37
N PRO A 57 -29.24 -22.46 39.72
CA PRO A 57 -28.76 -22.05 41.04
C PRO A 57 -27.27 -21.70 41.10
N ASP A 58 -27.02 -20.64 41.87
CA ASP A 58 -25.82 -20.35 42.63
C ASP A 58 -25.38 -21.55 43.49
N ASP A 59 -24.06 -21.73 43.62
CA ASP A 59 -23.31 -22.03 44.87
C ASP A 59 -22.02 -22.80 44.54
N VAL A 60 -20.87 -22.11 44.59
CA VAL A 60 -19.57 -22.78 44.84
C VAL A 60 -18.80 -21.96 45.88
N PRO A 61 -18.40 -22.56 47.01
CA PRO A 61 -17.81 -21.85 48.13
C PRO A 61 -16.35 -21.45 47.87
N MET A 62 -16.00 -20.24 48.33
CA MET A 62 -14.64 -19.76 48.57
C MET A 62 -13.96 -20.66 49.61
N ALA A 63 -12.83 -21.25 49.24
CA ALA A 63 -11.92 -21.88 50.19
C ALA A 63 -10.79 -20.90 50.54
N ASP A 64 -10.69 -20.61 51.83
CA ASP A 64 -9.56 -20.00 52.53
C ASP A 64 -8.22 -20.56 52.04
N VAL A 65 -7.30 -19.67 51.63
CA VAL A 65 -5.87 -19.99 51.58
C VAL A 65 -5.15 -19.09 52.56
N ALA A 66 -4.58 -19.77 53.55
CA ALA A 66 -3.90 -19.24 54.70
C ALA A 66 -2.66 -18.40 54.36
N ALA A 67 -2.42 -17.44 55.24
CA ALA A 67 -1.16 -16.72 55.40
C ALA A 67 0.00 -17.71 55.63
N GLY A 68 1.03 -17.58 54.79
CA GLY A 68 2.30 -18.28 54.90
C GLY A 68 3.44 -17.29 54.77
N ASP A 69 3.80 -16.70 55.90
CA ASP A 69 5.02 -15.94 56.15
C ASP A 69 6.24 -16.83 55.85
N THR A 70 7.13 -16.42 54.94
CA THR A 70 8.48 -16.97 54.89
C THR A 70 9.50 -15.91 54.49
N LEU A 71 10.29 -15.55 55.49
CA LEU A 71 11.51 -14.77 55.45
C LEU A 71 12.62 -15.48 54.65
N GLY A 72 13.37 -14.71 53.88
CA GLY A 72 14.81 -14.93 53.67
C GLY A 72 15.23 -15.61 52.37
N GLY A 73 15.69 -14.82 51.40
CA GLY A 73 16.49 -15.25 50.27
C GLY A 73 17.41 -14.10 49.81
N PRO A 74 18.71 -14.35 49.56
CA PRO A 74 19.73 -13.31 49.40
C PRO A 74 19.64 -12.58 48.06
N ASP A 75 20.18 -11.35 48.04
CA ASP A 75 20.38 -10.48 46.88
C ASP A 75 20.81 -11.24 45.63
N VAL A 76 19.88 -11.33 44.67
CA VAL A 76 20.18 -11.69 43.29
C VAL A 76 20.42 -10.38 42.56
N GLU A 77 21.68 -10.15 42.23
CA GLU A 77 22.16 -9.10 41.34
C GLU A 77 21.32 -9.14 40.04
N SER A 78 20.54 -8.09 39.82
CA SER A 78 19.71 -7.92 38.63
C SER A 78 20.64 -7.63 37.46
N PRO A 79 20.77 -8.50 36.43
CA PRO A 79 21.36 -8.05 35.18
C PRO A 79 20.43 -6.98 34.62
N ASP A 80 21.02 -5.85 34.25
CA ASP A 80 20.37 -4.76 33.52
C ASP A 80 19.48 -5.35 32.43
N ALA A 81 18.18 -5.12 32.55
CA ALA A 81 17.27 -5.34 31.44
C ALA A 81 17.68 -4.33 30.37
N ASP A 82 18.44 -4.82 29.38
CA ASP A 82 18.60 -4.14 28.11
C ASP A 82 17.21 -3.72 27.66
N ASP A 83 17.00 -2.40 27.67
CA ASP A 83 15.88 -1.71 27.04
C ASP A 83 16.00 -1.95 25.54
N SER A 84 15.67 -3.18 25.12
CA SER A 84 15.24 -3.46 23.77
C SER A 84 13.92 -2.73 23.63
N SER A 85 14.02 -1.44 23.33
CA SER A 85 12.92 -0.63 22.90
C SER A 85 12.37 -1.29 21.63
N ASP A 86 11.40 -2.19 21.82
CA ASP A 86 10.44 -2.68 20.84
C ASP A 86 9.67 -1.45 20.33
N THR A 87 10.35 -0.66 19.51
CA THR A 87 9.71 0.33 18.68
C THR A 87 8.98 -0.49 17.64
N ALA A 88 7.71 -0.77 17.91
CA ALA A 88 6.81 -1.37 16.94
C ALA A 88 7.04 -0.65 15.61
N PRO A 89 7.42 -1.36 14.53
CA PRO A 89 7.74 -0.72 13.26
C PRO A 89 6.53 0.13 12.89
N SER A 90 6.77 1.43 12.76
CA SER A 90 5.74 2.37 12.34
C SER A 90 5.10 1.82 11.06
N ALA A 91 3.80 1.57 11.09
CA ALA A 91 3.03 1.17 9.92
C ALA A 91 3.35 2.14 8.77
N GLY A 92 4.09 1.67 7.76
CA GLY A 92 4.57 2.48 6.64
C GLY A 92 6.07 2.41 6.35
N ALA A 93 6.89 1.75 7.18
CA ALA A 93 8.29 1.53 6.85
C ALA A 93 8.46 0.18 6.15
N CYS A 94 8.71 0.23 4.83
CA CYS A 94 9.30 -0.88 4.09
C CYS A 94 10.37 -1.56 4.94
N PRO A 95 10.32 -2.89 5.15
CA PRO A 95 11.26 -3.56 6.03
C PRO A 95 12.67 -3.18 5.60
N VAL A 96 13.51 -2.96 6.62
CA VAL A 96 14.87 -2.43 6.50
C VAL A 96 15.50 -2.93 5.21
N ILE A 97 15.92 -1.99 4.36
CA ILE A 97 16.56 -2.15 3.05
C ILE A 97 17.82 -3.06 3.09
N ASP A 98 18.15 -3.61 4.26
CA ASP A 98 19.32 -4.40 4.60
C ASP A 98 18.98 -5.68 5.42
N GLY A 99 17.74 -6.16 5.38
CA GLY A 99 17.39 -7.44 6.01
C GLY A 99 18.12 -8.60 5.34
N ASP A 100 19.03 -9.26 6.04
CA ASP A 100 19.74 -10.42 5.51
C ASP A 100 18.74 -11.52 5.10
N PRO A 101 18.89 -12.09 3.89
CA PRO A 101 18.04 -13.20 3.50
C PRO A 101 18.26 -14.37 4.46
N CYS A 102 17.16 -14.93 4.97
CA CYS A 102 17.20 -15.99 5.97
C CYS A 102 16.61 -17.31 5.45
N GLY A 103 15.96 -17.28 4.28
CA GLY A 103 15.24 -18.43 3.73
C GLY A 103 13.97 -18.74 4.54
N GLY A 104 13.60 -20.02 4.59
CA GLY A 104 12.43 -20.51 5.34
C GLY A 104 11.37 -21.17 4.46
N ASP A 105 10.29 -21.64 5.09
CA ASP A 105 9.18 -22.30 4.38
C ASP A 105 8.16 -21.28 3.88
N ILE A 106 8.15 -21.06 2.57
CA ILE A 106 7.23 -20.15 1.89
C ILE A 106 5.92 -20.81 1.46
N LEU A 107 5.75 -22.12 1.62
CA LEU A 107 4.55 -22.81 1.13
C LEU A 107 3.28 -22.30 1.83
N GLY A 108 2.19 -22.20 1.07
CA GLY A 108 0.88 -21.76 1.54
C GLY A 108 0.43 -20.43 0.97
N THR A 109 -0.62 -19.87 1.59
CA THR A 109 -1.26 -18.63 1.16
C THR A 109 -0.74 -17.45 1.95
N TRP A 110 -0.40 -16.39 1.22
CA TRP A 110 0.06 -15.13 1.77
C TRP A 110 -0.76 -13.98 1.20
N THR A 111 -0.91 -12.91 1.96
CA THR A 111 -1.59 -11.68 1.58
C THR A 111 -0.55 -10.57 1.42
N VAL A 112 -0.68 -9.77 0.36
CA VAL A 112 0.18 -8.60 0.16
C VAL A 112 -0.10 -7.59 1.27
N ALA A 113 0.88 -7.37 2.13
CA ALA A 113 0.81 -6.42 3.23
C ALA A 113 1.37 -5.06 2.80
N GLU A 114 2.58 -5.07 2.22
CA GLU A 114 3.26 -3.85 1.78
C GLU A 114 4.01 -4.10 0.46
N PHE A 115 4.14 -3.03 -0.31
CA PHE A 115 4.78 -3.04 -1.62
C PHE A 115 5.64 -1.79 -1.77
N CYS A 116 6.95 -1.99 -1.93
CA CYS A 116 7.93 -0.99 -1.55
C CYS A 116 8.92 -0.68 -2.68
N PRO A 117 9.04 0.61 -3.07
CA PRO A 117 10.01 1.02 -4.06
C PRO A 117 11.41 1.11 -3.45
N ASP A 118 12.42 0.73 -4.22
CA ASP A 118 13.82 0.96 -3.85
C ASP A 118 14.19 2.45 -3.98
N ASP A 119 13.53 3.13 -4.92
CA ASP A 119 13.69 4.55 -5.20
C ASP A 119 12.30 5.21 -5.32
N PRO A 120 11.86 5.95 -4.30
CA PRO A 120 10.59 6.69 -4.33
C PRO A 120 10.52 7.73 -5.45
N GLU A 121 11.64 8.36 -5.84
CA GLU A 121 11.67 9.33 -6.94
C GLU A 121 11.46 8.63 -8.29
N ALA A 122 12.11 7.49 -8.49
CA ALA A 122 11.88 6.67 -9.68
C ALA A 122 10.45 6.11 -9.74
N ALA A 123 9.87 5.73 -8.59
CA ALA A 123 8.47 5.33 -8.52
C ALA A 123 7.52 6.50 -8.85
N ALA A 124 7.82 7.72 -8.40
CA ALA A 124 7.07 8.92 -8.77
C ALA A 124 7.20 9.27 -10.27
N ALA A 125 8.32 8.91 -10.91
CA ALA A 125 8.50 9.07 -12.35
C ALA A 125 7.60 8.15 -13.20
N LEU A 126 6.94 7.15 -12.61
CA LEU A 126 5.95 6.31 -13.32
C LEU A 126 4.72 7.11 -13.77
N CYS A 127 4.39 8.22 -13.12
CA CYS A 127 3.37 9.12 -13.63
C CYS A 127 4.01 10.03 -14.68
N GLU A 128 3.69 9.76 -15.93
CA GLU A 128 3.99 10.68 -17.02
C GLU A 128 3.43 12.08 -16.71
N ASN A 129 4.12 13.13 -17.19
CA ASN A 129 3.54 14.48 -17.10
C ASN A 129 2.29 14.49 -17.98
N PRO A 130 1.09 14.79 -17.47
CA PRO A 130 -0.08 14.83 -18.32
C PRO A 130 -0.04 15.99 -19.32
N PHE A 131 0.85 16.97 -19.11
CA PHE A 131 0.96 18.16 -19.95
C PHE A 131 2.43 18.45 -20.32
N ASP A 132 2.71 18.56 -21.61
CA ASP A 132 4.04 18.88 -22.17
C ASP A 132 4.29 20.39 -22.33
N ASP A 133 3.46 21.24 -21.70
CA ASP A 133 3.63 22.69 -21.79
C ASP A 133 4.88 23.13 -21.00
N PRO A 134 5.75 24.01 -21.55
CA PRO A 134 6.95 24.48 -20.86
C PRO A 134 6.65 25.16 -19.51
N ALA A 135 5.46 25.74 -19.33
CA ALA A 135 5.03 26.32 -18.06
C ALA A 135 4.74 25.25 -16.98
N CYS A 136 4.66 23.98 -17.35
CA CYS A 136 4.36 22.83 -16.49
C CYS A 136 5.59 21.95 -16.20
N THR A 137 6.80 22.46 -16.45
CA THR A 137 8.05 21.74 -16.20
C THR A 137 8.28 21.47 -14.70
N ASP A 138 7.86 22.40 -13.83
CA ASP A 138 7.98 22.30 -12.37
C ASP A 138 6.78 21.59 -11.69
N THR A 139 6.02 20.78 -12.44
CA THR A 139 4.88 20.05 -11.87
C THR A 139 5.38 19.00 -10.87
N GLU A 140 5.01 19.13 -9.60
CA GLU A 140 5.27 18.10 -8.59
C GLU A 140 4.31 16.92 -8.81
N ARG A 141 4.83 15.70 -8.63
CA ARG A 141 4.11 14.47 -8.94
C ARG A 141 4.33 13.45 -7.85
N ALA A 142 3.28 12.71 -7.53
CA ALA A 142 3.38 11.52 -6.72
C ALA A 142 2.53 10.41 -7.34
N CYS A 143 3.02 9.18 -7.30
CA CYS A 143 2.33 8.01 -7.84
C CYS A 143 2.15 6.96 -6.77
N PRO A 144 1.30 7.20 -5.75
CA PRO A 144 0.85 6.15 -4.85
C PRO A 144 0.42 4.92 -5.66
N PHE A 145 1.19 3.87 -5.54
CA PHE A 145 0.91 2.57 -6.12
C PHE A 145 0.55 1.65 -4.97
N VAL A 146 -0.62 1.03 -5.08
CA VAL A 146 -1.10 0.08 -4.09
C VAL A 146 -1.28 -1.24 -4.80
N ARG A 147 -0.66 -2.28 -4.26
CA ARG A 147 -0.92 -3.66 -4.65
C ARG A 147 -1.50 -4.40 -3.46
N SER A 148 -2.56 -5.15 -3.72
CA SER A 148 -3.25 -5.97 -2.72
C SER A 148 -3.60 -7.33 -3.33
N GLY A 149 -4.03 -8.27 -2.50
CA GLY A 149 -4.44 -9.59 -2.94
C GLY A 149 -3.64 -10.70 -2.28
N THR A 150 -3.65 -11.89 -2.89
CA THR A 150 -3.04 -13.10 -2.33
C THR A 150 -2.04 -13.74 -3.27
N ILE A 151 -1.11 -14.47 -2.68
CA ILE A 151 -0.13 -15.30 -3.38
C ILE A 151 -0.15 -16.68 -2.74
N VAL A 152 -0.36 -17.72 -3.55
CA VAL A 152 -0.34 -19.11 -3.10
C VAL A 152 0.92 -19.76 -3.63
N PHE A 153 1.88 -20.03 -2.75
CA PHE A 153 3.08 -20.78 -3.09
C PHE A 153 2.86 -22.28 -2.93
N SER A 154 3.24 -23.03 -3.96
CA SER A 154 3.39 -24.47 -3.97
C SER A 154 4.86 -24.85 -4.18
N ALA A 155 5.15 -26.14 -4.23
CA ALA A 155 6.52 -26.63 -4.42
C ALA A 155 7.14 -26.21 -5.77
N THR A 156 6.33 -25.95 -6.80
CA THR A 156 6.81 -25.70 -8.17
C THR A 156 6.21 -24.48 -8.84
N GLU A 157 5.16 -23.90 -8.25
CA GLU A 157 4.40 -22.79 -8.84
C GLU A 157 3.93 -21.82 -7.75
N ALA A 158 3.73 -20.57 -8.12
CA ALA A 158 3.01 -19.59 -7.34
C ALA A 158 1.84 -19.04 -8.17
N THR A 159 0.66 -18.97 -7.56
CA THR A 159 -0.50 -18.30 -8.14
C THR A 159 -0.69 -16.97 -7.45
N LEU A 160 -0.60 -15.90 -8.23
CA LEU A 160 -0.82 -14.53 -7.80
C LEU A 160 -2.25 -14.15 -8.20
N ASP A 161 -3.05 -13.73 -7.23
CA ASP A 161 -4.35 -13.11 -7.44
C ASP A 161 -4.30 -11.74 -6.78
N THR A 162 -3.95 -10.73 -7.56
CA THR A 162 -3.62 -9.40 -7.06
C THR A 162 -4.40 -8.32 -7.77
N VAL A 163 -4.66 -7.22 -7.08
CA VAL A 163 -5.24 -6.01 -7.64
C VAL A 163 -4.23 -4.89 -7.47
N THR A 164 -3.93 -4.22 -8.57
CA THR A 164 -3.03 -3.05 -8.60
C THR A 164 -3.84 -1.78 -8.83
N SER A 165 -3.53 -0.72 -8.10
CA SER A 165 -4.12 0.60 -8.28
C SER A 165 -3.04 1.68 -8.23
N ILE A 166 -3.13 2.67 -9.12
CA ILE A 166 -2.24 3.82 -9.15
C ILE A 166 -3.11 5.07 -8.99
N THR A 167 -2.78 5.90 -8.00
CA THR A 167 -3.49 7.15 -7.76
C THR A 167 -2.55 8.30 -8.09
N PRO A 168 -2.42 8.73 -9.36
CA PRO A 168 -1.50 9.78 -9.71
C PRO A 168 -1.94 11.10 -9.07
N MET A 169 -1.01 11.81 -8.45
CA MET A 169 -1.23 13.12 -7.85
C MET A 169 -0.32 14.13 -8.54
N TYR A 170 -0.88 15.27 -8.91
CA TYR A 170 -0.16 16.36 -9.57
C TYR A 170 -0.41 17.66 -8.83
N ARG A 171 0.63 18.48 -8.67
CA ARG A 171 0.51 19.87 -8.23
C ARG A 171 1.01 20.79 -9.33
N PHE A 172 0.08 21.56 -9.90
CA PHE A 172 0.36 22.50 -10.97
C PHE A 172 0.39 23.93 -10.44
N SER A 173 1.39 24.70 -10.87
CA SER A 173 1.43 26.14 -10.61
C SER A 173 0.27 26.86 -11.31
N SER A 174 -0.09 28.04 -10.80
CA SER A 174 -1.08 28.91 -11.44
C SER A 174 -0.71 29.27 -12.89
N ALA A 175 0.58 29.40 -13.19
CA ALA A 175 1.08 29.67 -14.55
C ALA A 175 0.87 28.47 -15.47
N CYS A 176 1.18 27.25 -15.01
CA CYS A 176 0.93 26.02 -15.76
C CYS A 176 -0.56 25.87 -16.10
N VAL A 177 -1.45 25.97 -15.10
CA VAL A 177 -2.88 25.75 -15.37
C VAL A 177 -3.46 26.79 -16.33
N GLN A 178 -3.00 28.05 -16.28
CA GLN A 178 -3.41 29.08 -17.22
C GLN A 178 -2.83 28.85 -18.63
N ALA A 179 -1.63 28.28 -18.75
CA ALA A 179 -1.06 27.90 -20.04
C ALA A 179 -1.85 26.74 -20.68
N VAL A 180 -2.25 25.75 -19.87
CA VAL A 180 -3.03 24.59 -20.31
C VAL A 180 -4.49 24.95 -20.62
N LYS A 181 -5.09 25.90 -19.89
CA LYS A 181 -6.48 26.36 -20.04
C LYS A 181 -6.57 27.88 -20.22
N PRO A 182 -6.05 28.44 -21.33
CA PRO A 182 -5.96 29.87 -21.54
C PRO A 182 -7.32 30.56 -21.70
N GLU A 183 -8.37 29.81 -22.02
CA GLU A 183 -9.74 30.30 -22.15
C GLU A 183 -10.45 30.56 -20.82
N ALA A 184 -9.90 30.04 -19.71
CA ALA A 184 -10.53 30.18 -18.41
C ALA A 184 -10.35 31.59 -17.83
N ALA A 185 -11.35 32.05 -17.07
CA ALA A 185 -11.37 33.41 -16.50
C ALA A 185 -10.36 33.63 -15.34
N GLY A 186 -9.49 32.66 -15.04
CA GLY A 186 -8.51 32.71 -13.96
C GLY A 186 -7.98 31.31 -13.62
N ALA A 187 -6.99 31.25 -12.72
CA ALA A 187 -6.33 29.99 -12.33
C ALA A 187 -7.28 28.96 -11.69
N GLU A 188 -8.25 29.42 -10.90
CA GLU A 188 -9.26 28.54 -10.29
C GLU A 188 -10.19 27.90 -11.34
N ALA A 189 -10.71 28.71 -12.26
CA ALA A 189 -11.52 28.22 -13.37
C ALA A 189 -10.72 27.31 -14.32
N ALA A 190 -9.44 27.64 -14.54
CA ALA A 190 -8.52 26.81 -15.31
C ALA A 190 -8.32 25.44 -14.63
N CYS A 191 -8.05 25.43 -13.32
CA CYS A 191 -7.89 24.22 -12.53
C CYS A 191 -9.13 23.32 -12.60
N ALA A 192 -10.33 23.88 -12.39
CA ALA A 192 -11.57 23.14 -12.53
C ALA A 192 -11.76 22.57 -13.95
N ALA A 193 -11.38 23.32 -14.98
CA ALA A 193 -11.47 22.90 -16.39
C ALA A 193 -10.42 21.85 -16.80
N MET A 194 -9.39 21.60 -15.99
CA MET A 194 -8.49 20.45 -16.16
C MET A 194 -9.11 19.14 -15.67
N GLY A 195 -10.14 19.23 -14.82
CA GLY A 195 -10.86 18.07 -14.31
C GLY A 195 -11.45 17.21 -15.43
N SER A 196 -11.44 15.90 -15.23
CA SER A 196 -12.03 14.90 -16.12
C SER A 196 -12.64 13.77 -15.30
N PRO A 197 -13.40 12.83 -15.89
CA PRO A 197 -13.92 11.67 -15.15
C PRO A 197 -12.84 10.81 -14.46
N LYS A 198 -11.58 10.91 -14.90
CA LYS A 198 -10.43 10.18 -14.33
C LYS A 198 -9.46 11.07 -13.56
N LEU A 199 -9.73 12.38 -13.45
CA LEU A 199 -8.84 13.35 -12.83
C LEU A 199 -9.66 14.42 -12.10
N THR A 200 -9.61 14.42 -10.78
CA THR A 200 -10.29 15.40 -9.95
C THR A 200 -9.31 16.49 -9.56
N CYS A 201 -9.59 17.74 -9.95
CA CYS A 201 -8.73 18.89 -9.67
C CYS A 201 -9.39 19.86 -8.69
N VAL A 202 -8.65 20.26 -7.66
CA VAL A 202 -9.06 21.24 -6.65
C VAL A 202 -8.03 22.37 -6.64
N TYR A 203 -8.52 23.61 -6.71
CA TYR A 203 -7.67 24.77 -6.62
C TYR A 203 -7.47 25.14 -5.14
N GLU A 204 -6.22 25.07 -4.69
CA GLU A 204 -5.75 25.62 -3.42
C GLU A 204 -5.10 27.00 -3.70
N PRO A 205 -4.90 27.86 -2.69
CA PRO A 205 -4.30 29.18 -2.90
C PRO A 205 -2.94 29.13 -3.64
N GLY A 206 -2.97 29.42 -4.95
CA GLY A 206 -1.78 29.47 -5.83
C GLY A 206 -1.42 28.16 -6.54
N THR A 207 -2.05 27.04 -6.21
CA THR A 207 -1.74 25.72 -6.77
C THR A 207 -2.99 24.94 -7.13
N CYS A 208 -2.95 24.20 -8.23
CA CYS A 208 -4.00 23.25 -8.59
C CYS A 208 -3.54 21.84 -8.26
N VAL A 209 -4.25 21.18 -7.35
CA VAL A 209 -3.99 19.80 -6.96
C VAL A 209 -4.94 18.89 -7.73
N CYS A 210 -4.39 18.00 -8.55
CA CYS A 210 -5.17 17.03 -9.30
C CYS A 210 -4.85 15.62 -8.85
N THR A 211 -5.89 14.87 -8.48
CA THR A 211 -5.81 13.46 -8.11
C THR A 211 -6.50 12.64 -9.19
N GLY A 212 -5.76 11.77 -9.85
CA GLY A 212 -6.32 10.83 -10.80
C GLY A 212 -6.78 9.56 -10.12
N SER A 213 -7.69 8.86 -10.78
CA SER A 213 -8.06 7.50 -10.43
C SER A 213 -7.74 6.62 -11.62
N THR A 214 -6.85 5.65 -11.45
CA THR A 214 -6.86 4.49 -12.35
C THR A 214 -7.96 3.54 -11.91
N GLU A 215 -8.52 2.82 -12.86
CA GLU A 215 -9.36 1.68 -12.53
C GLU A 215 -8.43 0.62 -11.90
N PRO A 216 -8.83 -0.03 -10.80
CA PRO A 216 -8.05 -1.13 -10.25
C PRO A 216 -7.88 -2.22 -11.31
N GLU A 217 -6.65 -2.65 -11.54
CA GLU A 217 -6.31 -3.67 -12.53
C GLU A 217 -6.14 -5.01 -11.83
N PRO A 218 -7.12 -5.93 -11.93
CA PRO A 218 -6.96 -7.29 -11.42
C PRO A 218 -6.01 -8.07 -12.31
N ALA A 219 -5.11 -8.83 -11.69
CA ALA A 219 -4.16 -9.70 -12.35
C ALA A 219 -4.16 -11.07 -11.66
N VAL A 220 -4.47 -12.10 -12.44
CA VAL A 220 -4.34 -13.50 -12.03
C VAL A 220 -3.26 -14.14 -12.89
N GLU A 221 -2.20 -14.61 -12.27
CA GLU A 221 -1.04 -15.18 -12.95
C GLU A 221 -0.52 -16.40 -12.20
N THR A 222 -0.08 -17.43 -12.93
CA THR A 222 0.63 -18.57 -12.35
C THR A 222 2.06 -18.58 -12.90
N LEU A 223 3.02 -18.55 -12.00
CA LEU A 223 4.44 -18.47 -12.31
C LEU A 223 5.18 -19.71 -11.78
N PRO A 224 6.15 -20.27 -12.52
CA PRO A 224 7.01 -21.32 -11.98
C PRO A 224 7.84 -20.79 -10.82
N VAL A 225 8.05 -21.65 -9.81
CA VAL A 225 8.83 -21.38 -8.62
C VAL A 225 10.01 -22.33 -8.55
N THR A 226 11.19 -21.79 -8.23
CA THR A 226 12.37 -22.57 -7.86
C THR A 226 12.99 -21.97 -6.61
N ILE A 227 13.28 -22.79 -5.61
CA ILE A 227 13.88 -22.36 -4.35
C ILE A 227 15.27 -23.02 -4.24
N ASP A 228 16.29 -22.21 -4.02
CA ASP A 228 17.66 -22.67 -3.77
C ASP A 228 18.24 -21.92 -2.55
N GLY A 229 18.20 -22.58 -1.39
CA GLY A 229 18.55 -21.97 -0.11
C GLY A 229 17.67 -20.75 0.20
N GLN A 230 18.27 -19.56 0.13
CA GLN A 230 17.61 -18.28 0.41
C GLN A 230 17.23 -17.51 -0.87
N SER A 231 17.49 -18.12 -2.03
CA SER A 231 17.14 -17.56 -3.34
C SER A 231 15.83 -18.19 -3.83
N LEU A 232 15.00 -17.34 -4.41
CA LEU A 232 13.74 -17.67 -5.05
C LEU A 232 13.81 -17.23 -6.50
N LYS A 233 13.48 -18.11 -7.44
CA LYS A 233 13.11 -17.73 -8.80
C LYS A 233 11.60 -17.82 -8.93
N LEU A 234 10.95 -16.70 -9.28
CA LEU A 234 9.52 -16.58 -9.52
C LEU A 234 9.31 -16.12 -10.96
N GLY A 235 8.88 -17.03 -11.84
CA GLY A 235 8.89 -16.78 -13.28
C GLY A 235 10.32 -16.57 -13.79
N GLU A 236 10.57 -15.43 -14.43
CA GLU A 236 11.91 -15.01 -14.84
C GLU A 236 12.62 -14.12 -13.83
N SER A 237 11.92 -13.71 -12.76
CA SER A 237 12.45 -12.80 -11.75
C SER A 237 13.18 -13.59 -10.66
N ALA A 238 14.39 -13.15 -10.32
CA ALA A 238 15.14 -13.66 -9.18
C ALA A 238 14.92 -12.75 -7.97
N ALA A 239 14.70 -13.37 -6.81
CA ALA A 239 14.60 -12.72 -5.52
C ALA A 239 15.41 -13.45 -4.46
N THR A 240 15.80 -12.74 -3.41
CA THR A 240 16.12 -13.36 -2.13
C THR A 240 14.93 -13.26 -1.20
N PHE A 241 14.85 -14.11 -0.18
CA PHE A 241 13.71 -14.08 0.74
C PHE A 241 14.07 -14.44 2.18
N CYS A 242 13.21 -13.99 3.08
CA CYS A 242 13.25 -14.35 4.50
C CYS A 242 11.84 -14.54 5.05
N VAL A 243 11.61 -15.67 5.71
CA VAL A 243 10.38 -15.97 6.46
C VAL A 243 10.68 -15.80 7.95
N SER A 244 9.98 -14.85 8.59
CA SER A 244 10.05 -14.61 10.03
C SER A 244 8.64 -14.69 10.63
N GLY A 245 8.34 -15.82 11.28
CA GLY A 245 7.00 -16.11 11.80
C GLY A 245 5.96 -16.17 10.68
N ASP A 246 4.99 -15.24 10.74
CA ASP A 246 3.92 -15.09 9.75
C ASP A 246 4.21 -14.02 8.70
N ARG A 247 5.44 -13.48 8.63
CA ARG A 247 5.84 -12.46 7.66
C ARG A 247 6.88 -13.02 6.69
N LEU A 248 6.67 -12.82 5.40
CA LEU A 248 7.57 -13.16 4.30
C LEU A 248 8.00 -11.87 3.61
N THR A 249 9.31 -11.66 3.52
CA THR A 249 9.91 -10.56 2.74
C THR A 249 10.59 -11.13 1.51
N LEU A 250 10.31 -10.55 0.33
CA LEU A 250 10.97 -10.86 -0.93
C LEU A 250 11.74 -9.63 -1.41
N ASP A 251 13.01 -9.81 -1.79
CA ASP A 251 13.88 -8.79 -2.40
C ASP A 251 14.24 -9.18 -3.84
N PHE A 252 13.65 -8.53 -4.83
CA PHE A 252 13.90 -8.81 -6.25
C PHE A 252 15.16 -8.11 -6.76
N ALA A 253 16.11 -8.88 -7.30
CA ALA A 253 17.44 -8.38 -7.69
C ALA A 253 17.44 -7.33 -8.82
N MET A 254 16.46 -7.38 -9.73
CA MET A 254 16.26 -6.40 -10.80
C MET A 254 14.78 -6.37 -11.19
N HIS A 255 14.04 -5.43 -10.62
CA HIS A 255 12.78 -5.01 -11.21
C HIS A 255 13.01 -3.70 -11.97
N PRO A 256 12.49 -3.52 -13.20
CA PRO A 256 12.54 -2.22 -13.84
C PRO A 256 11.87 -1.17 -12.94
N VAL A 257 12.74 -0.32 -12.38
CA VAL A 257 12.52 1.04 -11.88
C VAL A 257 11.58 1.32 -10.72
N SER A 258 10.96 0.35 -10.03
CA SER A 258 10.04 0.81 -8.96
C SER A 258 9.64 -0.13 -7.85
N TRP A 259 9.83 -1.45 -7.90
CA TRP A 259 9.23 -2.32 -6.87
C TRP A 259 10.09 -3.52 -6.56
N ARG A 260 11.03 -3.32 -5.65
CA ARG A 260 12.05 -4.30 -5.27
C ARG A 260 11.54 -5.22 -4.17
N TRP A 261 10.76 -4.68 -3.23
CA TRP A 261 10.42 -5.36 -1.99
C TRP A 261 8.93 -5.70 -1.91
N TRP A 262 8.64 -6.97 -1.64
CA TRP A 262 7.29 -7.44 -1.33
C TRP A 262 7.26 -7.92 0.10
N VAL A 263 6.27 -7.44 0.85
CA VAL A 263 5.99 -7.90 2.20
C VAL A 263 4.66 -8.61 2.19
N LEU A 264 4.67 -9.84 2.66
CA LEU A 264 3.51 -10.68 2.68
C LEU A 264 3.26 -11.17 4.11
N ASP A 265 2.00 -11.14 4.53
CA ASP A 265 1.58 -11.76 5.78
C ASP A 265 0.89 -13.09 5.48
N ARG A 266 1.12 -14.08 6.31
CA ARG A 266 0.51 -15.41 6.15
C ARG A 266 -0.99 -15.27 6.35
N ALA A 267 -1.77 -15.83 5.43
CA ALA A 267 -3.23 -15.78 5.55
C ALA A 267 -3.68 -16.54 6.81
N PRO A 268 -4.67 -16.02 7.57
CA PRO A 268 -5.23 -16.72 8.72
C PRO A 268 -5.82 -18.06 8.26
N ARG A 269 -5.53 -19.12 9.02
CA ARG A 269 -6.03 -20.48 8.78
C ARG A 269 -7.50 -20.63 9.12
#